data_AF-A0A973Z432-F1
#
_entry.id   AF-A0A973Z432-F1
#
_cell.length_a   1.000
_cell.length_b   1.000
_cell.length_c   1.000
_cell.angle_alpha   90.00
_cell.angle_beta   90.00
_cell.angle_gamma   90.00
#
_symmetry.space_group_name_H-M   'P 1'
#
loop_
_entity.id
_entity.type
_entity.pdbx_description
1 polymer ?
#
loop_
_entity_poly.entity_id
_entity_poly.type
_entity_poly.pdbx_seq_one_letter_code
_entity_poly.pdbx_strand_id
1 'polypeptide(L)'
;MNRKLWGSVLSGALLSACAQMTPPPKKAAPIQINQDPYPSTYHRYPGAVTAIRGATIFDGEGGRINGGTVVLADGVIQAIGGPDTPVPAGAYQVDGTGKFVTPGVIDVHSHLGDYPSPGTQSLSDGNEATGPVRPEVWAEHSVWPQDPGFSRAMVNGGITTLQILPGSANLFGGRSVTLKNVPARTAQGMKFPGAPYGLKMACGETPKRVYGS
;
A
#
# COMPACT_ATOMS: atom_id res chain seq x y z
N MET A 1 -28.68 88.36 -44.47
CA MET A 1 -29.62 87.36 -45.02
C MET A 1 -29.50 86.10 -44.18
N ASN A 2 -30.58 85.78 -43.47
CA ASN A 2 -30.72 84.66 -42.53
C ASN A 2 -30.28 83.32 -43.11
N ARG A 3 -29.63 82.48 -42.29
CA ARG A 3 -30.15 81.14 -41.98
C ARG A 3 -29.48 80.52 -40.75
N LYS A 4 -30.37 80.05 -39.88
CA LYS A 4 -30.22 79.34 -38.61
C LYS A 4 -29.29 78.13 -38.71
N LEU A 5 -28.62 77.78 -37.61
CA LEU A 5 -28.52 76.39 -37.19
C LEU A 5 -28.42 76.29 -35.66
N TRP A 6 -29.40 75.60 -35.08
CA TRP A 6 -29.37 75.08 -33.72
C TRP A 6 -28.34 73.96 -33.61
N GLY A 7 -27.67 73.83 -32.45
CA GLY A 7 -26.74 72.75 -32.19
C GLY A 7 -26.33 72.65 -30.72
N SER A 8 -27.18 72.00 -29.94
CA SER A 8 -26.84 71.05 -28.87
C SER A 8 -25.83 71.46 -27.78
N VAL A 9 -26.38 71.84 -26.63
CA VAL A 9 -25.75 71.62 -25.31
C VAL A 9 -25.79 70.11 -25.03
N LEU A 10 -24.64 69.42 -25.06
CA LEU A 10 -24.42 68.17 -24.31
C LEU A 10 -22.92 67.84 -24.31
N SER A 11 -22.20 68.25 -23.27
CA SER A 11 -20.84 67.79 -22.99
C SER A 11 -20.55 68.02 -21.52
N GLY A 12 -20.68 66.96 -20.74
CA GLY A 12 -20.34 67.02 -19.32
C GLY A 12 -20.93 65.89 -18.48
N ALA A 13 -20.87 64.64 -18.93
CA ALA A 13 -21.19 63.51 -18.05
C ALA A 13 -20.72 62.15 -18.61
N LEU A 14 -19.45 62.02 -19.03
CA LEU A 14 -18.91 60.70 -19.36
C LEU A 14 -17.42 60.67 -19.00
N LEU A 15 -17.09 60.34 -17.74
CA LEU A 15 -15.79 59.78 -17.31
C LEU A 15 -15.84 59.49 -15.79
N SER A 16 -16.67 58.55 -15.37
CA SER A 16 -16.58 57.95 -14.02
C SER A 16 -17.15 56.54 -13.98
N ALA A 17 -16.87 55.75 -15.03
CA ALA A 17 -17.35 54.38 -15.12
C ALA A 17 -16.25 53.44 -15.65
N CYS A 18 -15.03 53.51 -15.09
CA CYS A 18 -13.97 52.53 -15.35
C CYS A 18 -12.99 52.47 -14.16
N ALA A 19 -13.45 52.08 -12.97
CA ALA A 19 -12.56 51.67 -11.89
C ALA A 19 -13.28 50.84 -10.81
N GLN A 20 -14.15 49.90 -11.20
CA GLN A 20 -14.45 48.78 -10.32
C GLN A 20 -13.57 47.62 -10.78
N MET A 21 -12.30 47.66 -10.38
CA MET A 21 -11.43 46.49 -10.47
C MET A 21 -12.02 45.43 -9.53
N THR A 22 -12.63 44.40 -10.12
CA THR A 22 -13.05 43.22 -9.38
C THR A 22 -11.82 42.70 -8.63
N PRO A 23 -11.87 42.53 -7.30
CA PRO A 23 -10.73 41.99 -6.57
C PRO A 23 -10.37 40.63 -7.17
N PRO A 24 -9.06 40.31 -7.30
CA PRO A 24 -8.64 39.05 -7.87
C PRO A 24 -9.31 37.91 -7.11
N PRO A 25 -9.74 36.84 -7.81
CA PRO A 25 -10.42 35.72 -7.17
C PRO A 25 -9.55 35.24 -6.00
N LYS A 26 -10.17 35.14 -4.81
CA LYS A 26 -9.48 34.60 -3.63
C LYS A 26 -8.86 33.27 -4.03
N LYS A 27 -7.54 33.12 -3.81
CA LYS A 27 -6.85 31.84 -4.01
C LYS A 27 -7.66 30.75 -3.32
N ALA A 28 -8.03 29.72 -4.08
CA ALA A 28 -8.68 28.55 -3.51
C ALA A 28 -7.82 28.02 -2.36
N ALA A 29 -8.47 27.61 -1.27
CA ALA A 29 -7.77 26.98 -0.17
C ALA A 29 -6.96 25.78 -0.72
N PRO A 30 -5.74 25.54 -0.20
CA PRO A 30 -4.96 24.39 -0.62
C PRO A 30 -5.75 23.10 -0.35
N ILE A 31 -5.77 22.21 -1.34
CA ILE A 31 -6.41 20.90 -1.20
C ILE A 31 -5.67 20.12 -0.13
N GLN A 32 -6.36 19.78 0.96
CA GLN A 32 -5.84 18.83 1.94
C GLN A 32 -6.13 17.42 1.45
N ILE A 33 -5.07 16.68 1.13
CA ILE A 33 -5.16 15.28 0.72
C ILE A 33 -5.15 14.42 1.97
N ASN A 34 -6.21 13.62 2.15
CA ASN A 34 -6.19 12.56 3.16
C ASN A 34 -5.10 11.54 2.80
N GLN A 35 -4.10 11.40 3.66
CA GLN A 35 -2.97 10.48 3.45
C GLN A 35 -3.32 9.03 3.78
N ASP A 36 -4.43 8.78 4.49
CA ASP A 36 -4.92 7.44 4.83
C ASP A 36 -6.45 7.36 4.67
N PRO A 37 -6.95 7.35 3.41
CA PRO A 37 -8.39 7.29 3.14
C PRO A 37 -9.03 5.95 3.50
N TYR A 38 -8.25 4.87 3.58
CA TYR A 38 -8.71 3.52 3.90
C TYR A 38 -7.87 2.92 5.02
N PRO A 39 -8.05 3.39 6.27
CA PRO A 39 -7.17 3.01 7.37
C PRO A 39 -7.17 1.51 7.62
N SER A 40 -6.04 1.02 8.12
CA SER A 40 -5.92 -0.38 8.52
C SER A 40 -6.91 -0.71 9.64
N THR A 41 -7.55 -1.87 9.52
CA THR A 41 -8.33 -2.49 10.59
C THR A 41 -7.63 -3.75 11.14
N TYR A 42 -6.39 -3.99 10.72
CA TYR A 42 -5.58 -5.09 11.22
C TYR A 42 -5.32 -4.91 12.72
N HIS A 43 -5.56 -5.99 13.45
CA HIS A 43 -5.15 -6.13 14.84
C HIS A 43 -4.26 -7.36 14.95
N ARG A 44 -3.14 -7.22 15.67
CA ARG A 44 -2.25 -8.34 15.92
C ARG A 44 -3.02 -9.45 16.66
N TYR A 45 -2.86 -10.70 16.23
CA TYR A 45 -3.38 -11.82 16.99
C TYR A 45 -2.55 -11.95 18.28
N PRO A 46 -3.19 -12.10 19.46
CA PRO A 46 -2.44 -12.28 20.70
C PRO A 46 -1.59 -13.56 20.67
N GLY A 47 -2.06 -14.59 19.96
CA GLY A 47 -1.39 -15.89 19.88
C GLY A 47 -1.39 -16.62 21.23
N ALA A 48 -0.89 -17.85 21.22
CA ALA A 48 -0.53 -18.55 22.45
C ALA A 48 0.94 -18.23 22.79
N VAL A 49 1.26 -18.11 24.07
CA VAL A 49 2.66 -17.99 24.51
C VAL A 49 3.41 -19.23 24.00
N THR A 50 4.40 -19.04 23.15
CA THR A 50 5.09 -20.12 22.43
C THR A 50 6.60 -19.94 22.58
N ALA A 51 7.30 -21.04 22.84
CA ALA A 51 8.77 -21.08 22.84
C ALA A 51 9.27 -22.11 21.83
N ILE A 52 10.11 -21.67 20.89
CA ILE A 52 10.84 -22.55 19.98
C ILE A 52 12.23 -22.73 20.56
N ARG A 53 12.64 -23.96 20.90
CA ARG A 53 13.91 -24.23 21.62
C ARG A 53 14.85 -25.13 20.83
N GLY A 54 16.15 -24.89 20.92
CA GLY A 54 17.18 -25.72 20.30
C GLY A 54 17.38 -25.47 18.80
N ALA A 55 16.79 -24.40 18.26
CA ALA A 55 16.88 -24.07 16.83
C ALA A 55 18.22 -23.42 16.45
N THR A 56 18.58 -23.50 15.17
CA THR A 56 19.53 -22.55 14.59
C THR A 56 18.77 -21.29 14.18
N ILE A 57 19.02 -20.18 14.88
CA ILE A 57 18.31 -18.91 14.66
C ILE A 57 19.20 -18.00 13.82
N PHE A 58 18.63 -17.42 12.77
CA PHE A 58 19.16 -16.22 12.10
C PHE A 58 18.32 -15.02 12.55
N ASP A 59 18.96 -13.96 13.01
CA ASP A 59 18.28 -12.78 13.56
C ASP A 59 17.81 -11.77 12.50
N GLY A 60 18.33 -11.87 11.28
CA GLY A 60 18.06 -10.94 10.19
C GLY A 60 19.06 -9.77 10.08
N GLU A 61 19.96 -9.63 11.04
CA GLU A 61 21.02 -8.61 11.07
C GLU A 61 22.41 -9.19 10.75
N GLY A 62 22.44 -10.48 10.36
CA GLY A 62 23.64 -11.22 10.01
C GLY A 62 24.16 -12.12 11.14
N GLY A 63 23.51 -12.10 12.30
CA GLY A 63 23.83 -12.97 13.42
C GLY A 63 23.23 -14.37 13.30
N ARG A 64 23.88 -15.32 13.98
CA ARG A 64 23.47 -16.72 14.06
C ARG A 64 23.62 -17.24 15.49
N ILE A 65 22.56 -17.87 16.01
CA ILE A 65 22.55 -18.50 17.33
C ILE A 65 22.30 -20.01 17.16
N ASN A 66 23.24 -20.85 17.58
CA ASN A 66 23.07 -22.31 17.54
C ASN A 66 22.45 -22.80 18.84
N GLY A 67 21.45 -23.70 18.74
CA GLY A 67 20.73 -24.22 19.90
C GLY A 67 19.89 -23.16 20.63
N GLY A 68 19.56 -22.07 19.93
CA GLY A 68 18.90 -20.91 20.51
C GLY A 68 17.42 -21.13 20.84
N THR A 69 16.86 -20.15 21.54
CA THR A 69 15.45 -20.11 21.92
C THR A 69 14.81 -18.80 21.47
N VAL A 70 13.59 -18.89 20.92
CA VAL A 70 12.71 -17.75 20.62
C VAL A 70 11.45 -17.87 21.46
N VAL A 71 11.08 -16.79 22.16
CA VAL A 71 9.83 -16.70 22.93
C VAL A 71 8.90 -15.69 22.28
N LEU A 72 7.68 -16.14 21.98
CA LEU A 72 6.61 -15.39 21.34
C LEU A 72 5.47 -15.23 22.35
N ALA A 73 5.00 -14.00 22.58
CA ALA A 73 3.79 -13.73 23.35
C ALA A 73 3.12 -12.43 22.88
N ASP A 74 1.80 -12.36 23.01
CA ASP A 74 1.00 -11.20 22.60
C ASP A 74 1.23 -10.78 21.14
N GLY A 75 1.50 -11.74 20.25
CA GLY A 75 1.77 -11.47 18.83
C GLY A 75 3.11 -10.79 18.54
N VAL A 76 4.04 -10.75 19.50
CA VAL A 76 5.40 -10.21 19.34
C VAL A 76 6.45 -11.20 19.82
N ILE A 77 7.70 -10.96 19.41
CA ILE A 77 8.85 -11.65 19.95
C ILE A 77 9.21 -10.97 21.29
N GLN A 78 9.15 -11.72 22.37
CA GLN A 78 9.49 -11.24 23.72
C GLN A 78 10.96 -11.46 24.06
N ALA A 79 11.56 -12.55 23.54
CA ALA A 79 12.97 -12.85 23.76
C ALA A 79 13.54 -13.69 22.61
N ILE A 80 14.82 -13.44 22.31
CA ILE A 80 15.67 -14.27 21.47
C ILE A 80 17.00 -14.43 22.21
N GLY A 81 17.55 -15.64 22.26
CA GLY A 81 18.85 -15.86 22.87
C GLY A 81 19.35 -17.29 22.72
N GLY A 82 20.37 -17.62 23.52
CA GLY A 82 20.96 -18.96 23.57
C GLY A 82 20.06 -20.04 24.21
N PRO A 83 20.60 -21.26 24.43
CA PRO A 83 19.86 -22.39 25.00
C PRO A 83 19.20 -22.10 26.36
N ASP A 84 19.82 -21.22 27.16
CA ASP A 84 19.42 -20.88 28.52
C ASP A 84 18.42 -19.71 28.60
N THR A 85 17.89 -19.25 27.46
CA THR A 85 16.89 -18.17 27.44
C THR A 85 15.67 -18.56 28.28
N PRO A 86 15.26 -17.73 29.25
CA PRO A 86 14.11 -18.02 30.10
C PRO A 86 12.83 -18.18 29.29
N VAL A 87 12.05 -19.22 29.60
CA VAL A 87 10.75 -19.48 28.98
C VAL A 87 9.65 -19.31 30.02
N PRO A 88 8.60 -18.51 29.75
CA PRO A 88 7.46 -18.38 30.64
C PRO A 88 6.82 -19.73 30.97
N ALA A 89 6.39 -19.90 32.23
CA ALA A 89 5.67 -21.10 32.64
C ALA A 89 4.37 -21.26 31.84
N GLY A 90 4.09 -22.49 31.39
CA GLY A 90 2.90 -22.79 30.57
C GLY A 90 3.00 -22.41 29.09
N ALA A 91 4.15 -21.92 28.62
CA ALA A 91 4.37 -21.69 27.18
C ALA A 91 4.24 -23.00 26.39
N TYR A 92 3.60 -22.93 25.23
CA TYR A 92 3.60 -24.01 24.25
C TYR A 92 5.02 -24.22 23.71
N GLN A 93 5.57 -25.42 23.87
CA GLN A 93 6.94 -25.74 23.50
C GLN A 93 7.00 -26.35 22.10
N VAL A 94 7.84 -25.78 21.24
CA VAL A 94 8.16 -26.29 19.91
C VAL A 94 9.62 -26.73 19.91
N ASP A 95 9.87 -28.01 19.59
CA ASP A 95 11.22 -28.52 19.41
C ASP A 95 11.82 -28.03 18.08
N GLY A 96 12.82 -27.16 18.21
CA GLY A 96 13.59 -26.58 17.13
C GLY A 96 14.85 -27.37 16.78
N THR A 97 15.14 -28.49 17.43
CA THR A 97 16.37 -29.27 17.21
C THR A 97 16.49 -29.68 15.75
N GLY A 98 17.63 -29.35 15.13
CA GLY A 98 17.87 -29.60 13.70
C GLY A 98 17.06 -28.73 12.73
N LYS A 99 16.30 -27.75 13.24
CA LYS A 99 15.50 -26.80 12.45
C LYS A 99 16.12 -25.40 12.45
N PHE A 100 15.61 -24.58 11.55
CA PHE A 100 16.02 -23.19 11.39
C PHE A 100 14.86 -22.25 11.71
N VAL A 101 15.18 -21.13 12.35
CA VAL A 101 14.25 -20.01 12.55
C VAL A 101 14.86 -18.77 11.90
N THR A 102 14.06 -18.09 11.09
CA THR A 102 14.43 -16.84 10.40
C THR A 102 13.33 -15.81 10.63
N PRO A 103 13.60 -14.52 10.36
CA PRO A 103 12.54 -13.56 10.16
C PRO A 103 11.62 -14.02 9.02
N GLY A 104 10.36 -13.61 9.08
CA GLY A 104 9.44 -13.78 7.97
C GLY A 104 9.91 -13.00 6.74
N VAL A 105 9.74 -13.57 5.56
CA VAL A 105 10.13 -12.93 4.29
C VAL A 105 9.19 -11.76 3.99
N ILE A 106 9.77 -10.69 3.45
CA ILE A 106 9.06 -9.50 2.97
C ILE A 106 9.13 -9.50 1.44
N ASP A 107 7.98 -9.64 0.78
CA ASP A 107 7.87 -9.57 -0.67
C ASP A 107 7.52 -8.14 -1.11
N VAL A 108 8.49 -7.41 -1.66
CA VAL A 108 8.32 -5.99 -2.04
C VAL A 108 7.71 -5.79 -3.42
N HIS A 109 7.40 -6.85 -4.17
CA HIS A 109 6.71 -6.76 -5.45
C HIS A 109 5.87 -8.01 -5.64
N SER A 110 4.60 -7.92 -5.25
CA SER A 110 3.66 -9.03 -5.36
C SER A 110 2.39 -8.64 -6.12
N HIS A 111 1.75 -9.68 -6.66
CA HIS A 111 0.45 -9.61 -7.33
C HIS A 111 -0.54 -10.63 -6.74
N LEU A 112 -0.36 -10.99 -5.46
CA LEU A 112 -1.32 -11.84 -4.76
C LEU A 112 -2.59 -11.03 -4.44
N GLY A 113 -3.74 -11.68 -4.61
CA GLY A 113 -5.04 -11.06 -4.43
C GLY A 113 -5.57 -10.27 -5.63
N ASP A 114 -4.72 -9.57 -6.41
CA ASP A 114 -5.13 -8.88 -7.65
C ASP A 114 -4.94 -9.75 -8.92
N TYR A 115 -4.13 -10.81 -8.84
CA TYR A 115 -4.12 -11.96 -9.76
C TYR A 115 -4.29 -13.28 -8.99
N PRO A 116 -5.49 -13.56 -8.45
CA PRO A 116 -5.68 -14.67 -7.54
C PRO A 116 -5.66 -16.04 -8.23
N SER A 117 -5.47 -17.08 -7.40
CA SER A 117 -5.46 -18.47 -7.84
C SER A 117 -6.81 -19.17 -7.61
N PRO A 118 -7.34 -19.97 -8.57
CA PRO A 118 -6.83 -20.15 -9.93
C PRO A 118 -7.06 -18.88 -10.78
N GLY A 119 -6.07 -18.56 -11.61
CA GLY A 119 -6.14 -17.40 -12.49
C GLY A 119 -7.22 -17.58 -13.56
N THR A 120 -8.13 -16.62 -13.65
CA THR A 120 -9.13 -16.53 -14.73
C THR A 120 -9.17 -15.10 -15.24
N GLN A 121 -9.67 -14.90 -16.46
CA GLN A 121 -9.79 -13.54 -17.04
C GLN A 121 -10.66 -12.63 -16.16
N SER A 122 -11.70 -13.17 -15.53
CA SER A 122 -12.61 -12.42 -14.66
C SER A 122 -12.00 -12.00 -13.32
N LEU A 123 -10.81 -12.49 -13.00
CA LEU A 123 -10.06 -12.15 -11.77
C LEU A 123 -8.75 -11.42 -12.11
N SER A 124 -8.61 -10.93 -13.35
CA SER A 124 -7.38 -10.32 -13.85
C SER A 124 -7.29 -8.83 -13.50
N ASP A 125 -7.38 -8.49 -12.21
CA ASP A 125 -7.56 -7.12 -11.73
C ASP A 125 -6.26 -6.34 -11.47
N GLY A 126 -5.10 -6.96 -11.75
CA GLY A 126 -3.79 -6.33 -11.54
C GLY A 126 -3.37 -5.28 -12.58
N ASN A 127 -4.07 -5.09 -13.71
CA ASN A 127 -3.75 -4.05 -14.69
C ASN A 127 -5.01 -3.35 -15.22
N GLU A 128 -5.12 -2.04 -15.00
CA GLU A 128 -6.15 -1.20 -15.63
C GLU A 128 -5.71 -0.82 -17.05
N ALA A 129 -5.69 -1.80 -17.95
CA ALA A 129 -5.02 -1.70 -19.24
C ALA A 129 -5.75 -0.80 -20.28
N THR A 130 -6.63 0.08 -19.86
CA THR A 130 -7.43 0.98 -20.72
C THR A 130 -6.72 2.31 -21.05
N GLY A 131 -5.52 2.54 -20.53
CA GLY A 131 -4.68 3.69 -20.88
C GLY A 131 -3.31 3.67 -20.18
N PRO A 132 -2.27 4.33 -20.70
CA PRO A 132 -0.91 4.18 -20.17
C PRO A 132 -0.66 4.86 -18.82
N VAL A 133 -1.52 5.79 -18.39
CA VAL A 133 -1.35 6.61 -17.18
C VAL A 133 -2.58 6.46 -16.31
N ARG A 134 -2.49 5.61 -15.28
CA ARG A 134 -3.55 5.28 -14.32
C ARG A 134 -3.14 5.53 -12.85
N PRO A 135 -2.56 6.69 -12.48
CA PRO A 135 -2.19 6.97 -11.09
C PRO A 135 -3.40 7.03 -10.14
N GLU A 136 -4.62 7.16 -10.67
CA GLU A 136 -5.87 7.23 -9.94
C GLU A 136 -6.34 5.90 -9.36
N VAL A 137 -5.90 4.75 -9.91
CA VAL A 137 -6.33 3.42 -9.44
C VAL A 137 -5.46 2.91 -8.28
N TRP A 138 -6.00 1.96 -7.53
CA TRP A 138 -5.41 1.46 -6.28
C TRP A 138 -5.50 -0.05 -6.27
N ALA A 139 -4.35 -0.72 -6.13
CA ALA A 139 -4.33 -2.19 -6.02
C ALA A 139 -5.16 -2.68 -4.83
N GLU A 140 -5.27 -1.91 -3.74
CA GLU A 140 -6.05 -2.31 -2.56
C GLU A 140 -7.54 -2.52 -2.83
N HIS A 141 -8.08 -1.91 -3.88
CA HIS A 141 -9.49 -2.10 -4.28
C HIS A 141 -9.70 -3.40 -5.08
N SER A 142 -8.63 -4.00 -5.56
CA SER A 142 -8.64 -5.24 -6.34
C SER A 142 -8.23 -6.47 -5.52
N VAL A 143 -7.59 -6.28 -4.37
CA VAL A 143 -7.11 -7.39 -3.53
C VAL A 143 -8.28 -8.25 -3.08
N TRP A 144 -8.32 -9.51 -3.53
CA TRP A 144 -9.19 -10.54 -2.98
C TRP A 144 -8.52 -11.23 -1.77
N PRO A 145 -8.94 -10.94 -0.52
CA PRO A 145 -8.21 -11.39 0.67
C PRO A 145 -8.28 -12.91 0.92
N GLN A 146 -9.16 -13.63 0.21
CA GLN A 146 -9.31 -15.08 0.31
C GLN A 146 -8.59 -15.83 -0.81
N ASP A 147 -7.75 -15.17 -1.61
CA ASP A 147 -6.88 -15.83 -2.57
C ASP A 147 -6.05 -16.92 -1.86
N PRO A 148 -6.16 -18.21 -2.26
CA PRO A 148 -5.37 -19.29 -1.66
C PRO A 148 -3.85 -19.10 -1.85
N GLY A 149 -3.44 -18.23 -2.78
CA GLY A 149 -2.05 -17.79 -2.96
C GLY A 149 -1.44 -17.20 -1.69
N PHE A 150 -2.19 -16.42 -0.90
CA PHE A 150 -1.71 -15.85 0.37
C PHE A 150 -1.28 -16.93 1.37
N SER A 151 -2.16 -17.92 1.60
CA SER A 151 -1.89 -19.04 2.51
C SER A 151 -0.71 -19.88 2.02
N ARG A 152 -0.61 -20.13 0.70
CA ARG A 152 0.52 -20.86 0.11
C ARG A 152 1.83 -20.10 0.30
N ALA A 153 1.85 -18.80 0.01
CA ALA A 153 3.01 -17.93 0.17
C ALA A 153 3.48 -17.86 1.63
N MET A 154 2.54 -17.80 2.57
CA MET A 154 2.82 -17.80 4.00
C MET A 154 3.41 -19.13 4.47
N VAL A 155 2.71 -20.24 4.23
CA VAL A 155 3.06 -21.55 4.82
C VAL A 155 4.28 -22.18 4.13
N ASN A 156 4.38 -22.07 2.80
CA ASN A 156 5.45 -22.73 2.05
C ASN A 156 6.62 -21.78 1.73
N GLY A 157 6.36 -20.48 1.64
CA GLY A 157 7.37 -19.46 1.29
C GLY A 157 7.85 -18.63 2.46
N GLY A 158 7.20 -18.70 3.63
CA GLY A 158 7.54 -17.88 4.79
C GLY A 158 7.24 -16.38 4.60
N ILE A 159 6.42 -16.00 3.62
CA ILE A 159 6.09 -14.60 3.33
C ILE A 159 5.08 -14.10 4.35
N THR A 160 5.49 -13.12 5.18
CA THR A 160 4.66 -12.57 6.26
C THR A 160 4.16 -11.16 5.98
N THR A 161 4.82 -10.45 5.06
CA THR A 161 4.48 -9.09 4.65
C THR A 161 4.73 -8.97 3.16
N LEU A 162 3.85 -8.28 2.45
CA LEU A 162 3.98 -8.08 1.02
C LEU A 162 3.41 -6.75 0.55
N GLN A 163 4.04 -6.16 -0.47
CA GLN A 163 3.55 -5.00 -1.20
C GLN A 163 2.81 -5.48 -2.44
N ILE A 164 1.48 -5.36 -2.43
CA ILE A 164 0.64 -5.63 -3.60
C ILE A 164 0.62 -4.37 -4.47
N LEU A 165 0.92 -4.53 -5.74
CA LEU A 165 1.06 -3.40 -6.66
C LEU A 165 0.55 -3.75 -8.06
N PRO A 166 0.08 -2.74 -8.83
CA PRO A 166 -0.35 -2.97 -10.20
C PRO A 166 0.74 -3.63 -11.05
N GLY A 167 0.33 -4.39 -12.06
CA GLY A 167 1.21 -4.99 -13.04
C GLY A 167 1.96 -3.96 -13.89
N SER A 168 2.63 -4.46 -14.92
CA SER A 168 3.52 -3.65 -15.76
C SER A 168 2.90 -3.18 -17.07
N ALA A 169 1.59 -3.37 -17.31
CA ALA A 169 0.98 -2.95 -18.57
C ALA A 169 1.07 -1.44 -18.75
N ASN A 170 0.69 -0.67 -17.72
CA ASN A 170 0.68 0.79 -17.74
C ASN A 170 2.07 1.38 -17.47
N LEU A 171 2.35 2.57 -18.01
CA LEU A 171 3.53 3.36 -17.64
C LEU A 171 3.41 3.81 -16.17
N PHE A 172 2.28 4.39 -15.79
CA PHE A 172 1.89 4.60 -14.39
C PHE A 172 0.70 3.68 -14.08
N GLY A 173 0.93 2.65 -13.26
CA GLY A 173 -0.07 1.60 -13.00
C GLY A 173 -1.04 1.89 -11.87
N GLY A 174 -0.72 2.85 -11.00
CA GLY A 174 -1.55 3.18 -9.83
C GLY A 174 -0.85 2.91 -8.51
N ARG A 175 -1.61 3.00 -7.43
CA ARG A 175 -1.10 2.92 -6.06
C ARG A 175 -0.97 1.48 -5.58
N SER A 176 0.10 1.19 -4.86
CA SER A 176 0.33 -0.08 -4.18
C SER A 176 -0.14 -0.05 -2.73
N VAL A 177 -0.40 -1.20 -2.13
CA VAL A 177 -0.69 -1.35 -0.69
C VAL A 177 0.21 -2.39 -0.05
N THR A 178 0.70 -2.11 1.15
CA THR A 178 1.47 -3.08 1.95
C THR A 178 0.53 -3.81 2.89
N LEU A 179 0.57 -5.14 2.84
CA LEU A 179 -0.28 -6.03 3.60
C LEU A 179 0.54 -6.91 4.54
N LYS A 180 0.01 -7.17 5.73
CA LYS A 180 0.30 -8.34 6.54
C LYS A 180 -0.32 -9.56 5.87
N ASN A 181 0.47 -10.61 5.66
CA ASN A 181 -0.03 -11.87 5.13
C ASN A 181 -0.75 -12.66 6.23
N VAL A 182 -1.99 -12.27 6.51
CA VAL A 182 -2.83 -12.87 7.54
C VAL A 182 -4.22 -13.16 7.00
N PRO A 183 -4.93 -14.18 7.50
CA PRO A 183 -6.31 -14.43 7.10
C PRO A 183 -7.23 -13.26 7.48
N ALA A 184 -7.90 -12.66 6.50
CA ALA A 184 -8.86 -11.58 6.73
C ALA A 184 -10.04 -11.65 5.75
N ARG A 185 -11.10 -10.90 6.06
CA ARG A 185 -12.26 -10.74 5.16
C ARG A 185 -12.11 -9.56 4.20
N THR A 186 -11.27 -8.58 4.55
CA THR A 186 -11.10 -7.32 3.80
C THR A 186 -9.61 -7.00 3.64
N ALA A 187 -9.28 -6.23 2.59
CA ALA A 187 -7.92 -5.73 2.40
C ALA A 187 -7.47 -4.85 3.58
N GLN A 188 -8.35 -4.02 4.15
CA GLN A 188 -8.03 -3.22 5.36
C GLN A 188 -7.69 -4.10 6.57
N GLY A 189 -8.29 -5.29 6.69
CA GLY A 189 -7.96 -6.24 7.76
C GLY A 189 -6.58 -6.88 7.59
N MET A 190 -6.01 -6.82 6.39
CA MET A 190 -4.63 -7.21 6.09
C MET A 190 -3.69 -6.00 6.06
N LYS A 191 -4.18 -4.78 5.86
CA LYS A 191 -3.35 -3.59 5.62
C LYS A 191 -2.35 -3.37 6.73
N PHE A 192 -1.07 -3.23 6.38
CA PHE A 192 -0.01 -3.02 7.35
C PHE A 192 -0.17 -1.64 8.01
N PRO A 193 -0.35 -1.54 9.35
CA PRO A 193 -0.61 -0.27 10.01
C PRO A 193 0.51 0.75 9.77
N GLY A 194 0.15 1.95 9.34
CA GLY A 194 1.09 3.05 9.10
C GLY A 194 2.00 2.89 7.88
N ALA A 195 1.87 1.81 7.09
CA ALA A 195 2.63 1.68 5.86
C ALA A 195 2.15 2.70 4.82
N PRO A 196 3.08 3.41 4.14
CA PRO A 196 2.70 4.37 3.12
C PRO A 196 2.16 3.67 1.87
N TYR A 197 1.31 4.36 1.13
CA TYR A 197 1.01 3.97 -0.25
C TYR A 197 2.23 4.20 -1.13
N GLY A 198 2.47 3.27 -2.05
CA GLY A 198 3.44 3.44 -3.12
C GLY A 198 2.75 3.80 -4.44
N LEU A 199 3.54 4.15 -5.45
CA LEU A 199 3.08 4.34 -6.84
C LEU A 199 3.92 3.43 -7.73
N LYS A 200 3.26 2.59 -8.53
CA LYS A 200 3.96 1.75 -9.51
C LYS A 200 4.13 2.49 -10.82
N MET A 201 5.38 2.53 -11.29
CA MET A 201 5.74 2.94 -12.64
C MET A 201 6.49 1.79 -13.34
N ALA A 202 6.18 1.52 -14.60
CA ALA A 202 6.91 0.58 -15.45
C ALA A 202 7.43 1.31 -16.69
N CYS A 203 8.75 1.35 -16.90
CA CYS A 203 9.37 2.12 -17.99
C CYS A 203 9.94 1.23 -19.11
N GLY A 204 9.41 0.02 -19.25
CA GLY A 204 10.05 -1.05 -20.02
C GLY A 204 9.32 -1.48 -21.28
N GLU A 205 9.60 -2.71 -21.69
CA GLU A 205 9.00 -3.37 -22.85
C GLU A 205 7.47 -3.48 -22.75
N THR A 206 6.94 -3.74 -21.55
CA THR A 206 5.51 -4.05 -21.37
C THR A 206 4.60 -2.87 -21.77
N PRO A 207 4.81 -1.62 -21.30
CA PRO A 207 4.01 -0.49 -21.79
C PRO A 207 4.17 -0.22 -23.28
N LYS A 208 5.37 -0.38 -23.84
CA LYS A 208 5.59 -0.25 -25.29
C LYS A 208 4.76 -1.28 -26.06
N ARG A 209 4.69 -2.52 -25.59
CA ARG A 209 3.91 -3.59 -26.23
C ARG A 209 2.39 -3.34 -26.16
N VAL A 210 1.90 -2.70 -25.10
CA VAL A 210 0.46 -2.46 -24.90
C VAL A 210 -0.02 -1.17 -25.58
N TYR A 211 0.80 -0.11 -25.57
CA TYR A 211 0.38 1.25 -26.00
C TYR A 211 1.22 1.88 -27.11
N GLY A 212 2.21 1.16 -27.66
CA GLY A 212 3.19 1.72 -28.61
C GLY A 212 2.76 1.77 -30.08
N SER A 213 1.52 1.40 -30.40
CA SER A 213 0.96 1.39 -31.76
C SER A 213 -0.01 2.54 -31.99
#